data_AF-J0QU75-F1
#
_entry.id   AF-J0QU75-F1
#
_cell.length_a   1.000
_cell.length_b   1.000
_cell.length_c   1.000
_cell.angle_alpha   90.00
_cell.angle_beta   90.00
_cell.angle_gamma   90.00
#
_symmetry.space_group_name_H-M   'P 1'
#
loop_
_entity.id
_entity.type
_entity.pdbx_description
1 polymer ?
#
loop_
_entity_poly.entity_id
_entity_poly.type
_entity_poly.pdbx_seq_one_letter_code
_entity_poly.pdbx_strand_id
1 'polypeptide(L)'
;MTSLRDKELSDTLVGLYDDYQRGFDIGEQLKSCVDLALSLELELSICRLSEADMVFKKEIVETLRRRRMPLSNENEEETVTHMDFEEHK
;
A
#
# COMPACT_ATOMS: atom_id res chain seq x y z
N MET A 1 -18.01 -30.91 -1.49
CA MET A 1 -19.00 -30.55 -2.53
C MET A 1 -19.22 -29.04 -2.68
N THR A 2 -18.66 -28.19 -1.81
CA THR A 2 -18.80 -26.72 -1.86
C THR A 2 -17.93 -26.07 -2.94
N SER A 3 -16.68 -26.51 -3.10
CA SER A 3 -15.71 -25.91 -4.04
C SER A 3 -16.11 -25.92 -5.52
N LEU A 4 -16.90 -26.89 -5.98
CA LEU A 4 -17.39 -26.93 -7.36
C LEU A 4 -18.44 -25.85 -7.62
N ARG A 5 -19.32 -25.59 -6.63
CA ARG A 5 -20.34 -24.54 -6.71
C ARG A 5 -19.73 -23.14 -6.68
N ASP A 6 -18.68 -22.94 -5.88
CA ASP A 6 -18.01 -21.65 -5.79
C ASP A 6 -17.33 -21.28 -7.12
N LYS A 7 -16.76 -22.29 -7.81
CA LYS A 7 -16.17 -22.10 -9.12
C LYS A 7 -17.22 -21.82 -10.21
N GLU A 8 -18.29 -22.61 -10.25
CA GLU A 8 -19.39 -22.39 -11.20
C GLU A 8 -20.04 -21.01 -11.02
N LEU A 9 -20.19 -20.57 -9.77
CA LEU A 9 -20.69 -19.23 -9.45
C LEU A 9 -19.71 -18.14 -9.90
N SER A 10 -18.41 -18.33 -9.63
CA SER A 10 -17.38 -17.40 -10.10
C SER A 10 -17.37 -17.29 -11.62
N ASP A 11 -17.40 -18.41 -12.34
CA ASP A 11 -17.41 -18.43 -13.81
C ASP A 11 -18.66 -17.74 -14.36
N THR A 12 -19.81 -17.92 -13.70
CA THR A 12 -21.07 -17.23 -14.05
C THR A 12 -20.97 -15.72 -13.85
N LEU A 13 -20.40 -15.27 -12.73
CA LEU A 13 -20.22 -13.84 -12.45
C LEU A 13 -19.25 -13.16 -13.42
N VAL A 14 -18.19 -13.87 -13.82
CA VAL A 14 -17.24 -13.39 -14.84
C VAL A 14 -17.93 -13.24 -16.19
N GLY A 15 -18.68 -14.25 -16.63
CA GLY A 15 -19.44 -14.17 -17.88
C GLY A 15 -20.45 -13.03 -17.88
N LEU A 16 -21.14 -12.82 -16.75
CA LEU A 16 -22.09 -11.71 -16.59
C LEU A 16 -21.41 -10.34 -16.73
N TYR A 17 -20.23 -10.18 -16.14
CA TYR A 17 -19.47 -8.94 -16.25
C TYR A 17 -19.00 -8.68 -17.68
N ASP A 18 -18.54 -9.72 -18.39
CA ASP A 18 -18.16 -9.62 -19.80
C ASP A 18 -19.36 -9.19 -20.67
N ASP A 19 -20.53 -9.77 -20.41
CA ASP A 19 -21.75 -9.43 -21.14
C ASP A 19 -22.18 -7.99 -20.87
N TYR A 20 -22.09 -7.55 -19.61
CA TYR A 20 -22.32 -6.16 -19.22
C TYR A 20 -21.37 -5.19 -19.94
N GLN A 21 -20.06 -5.50 -19.96
CA GLN A 21 -19.05 -4.67 -20.63
C GLN A 21 -19.26 -4.57 -22.14
N ARG A 22 -19.74 -5.65 -22.76
CA ARG A 22 -20.05 -5.68 -24.20
C ARG A 22 -21.34 -4.96 -24.55
N GLY A 23 -22.10 -4.49 -23.56
CA GLY A 23 -23.37 -3.80 -23.75
C GLY A 23 -24.52 -4.73 -24.14
N PHE A 24 -24.43 -6.02 -23.81
CA PHE A 24 -25.56 -6.92 -23.97
C PHE A 24 -26.67 -6.56 -22.99
N ASP A 25 -27.93 -6.76 -23.41
CA ASP A 25 -29.08 -6.58 -22.53
C ASP A 25 -29.18 -7.77 -21.56
N ILE A 26 -28.63 -7.56 -20.36
CA ILE A 26 -28.70 -8.51 -19.24
C ILE A 26 -29.90 -8.24 -18.32
N GLY A 27 -30.75 -7.27 -18.67
CA GLY A 27 -31.87 -6.81 -17.84
C GLY A 27 -31.48 -5.81 -16.75
N GLU A 28 -32.37 -4.85 -16.48
CA GLU A 28 -32.13 -3.71 -15.59
C GLU A 28 -31.78 -4.09 -14.14
N GLN A 29 -32.43 -5.14 -13.60
CA GLN A 29 -32.15 -5.60 -12.24
C GLN A 29 -30.72 -6.12 -12.11
N LEU A 30 -30.28 -6.92 -13.08
CA LEU A 30 -28.97 -7.56 -13.07
C LEU A 30 -27.87 -6.53 -13.34
N LYS A 31 -28.12 -5.61 -14.27
CA LYS A 31 -27.30 -4.41 -14.47
C LYS A 31 -27.12 -3.60 -13.18
N SER A 32 -28.20 -3.31 -12.47
CA SER A 32 -28.14 -2.60 -11.18
C SER A 32 -27.29 -3.34 -10.14
N CYS A 33 -27.36 -4.67 -10.11
CA CYS A 33 -26.52 -5.48 -9.23
C CYS A 33 -25.03 -5.39 -9.62
N VAL A 34 -24.71 -5.45 -10.91
CA VAL A 34 -23.33 -5.32 -11.41
C VAL A 34 -22.78 -3.92 -11.09
N ASP A 35 -23.55 -2.86 -11.34
CA ASP A 35 -23.16 -1.48 -11.04
C ASP A 35 -22.90 -1.27 -9.54
N LEU A 36 -23.76 -1.82 -8.68
CA LEU A 36 -23.57 -1.77 -7.24
C LEU A 36 -22.31 -2.53 -6.80
N ALA A 37 -22.09 -3.74 -7.34
CA ALA A 37 -20.91 -4.54 -7.02
C ALA A 37 -19.60 -3.82 -7.40
N LEU A 38 -19.57 -3.20 -8.58
CA LEU A 38 -18.43 -2.40 -9.05
C LEU A 38 -18.19 -1.17 -8.18
N SER A 39 -19.26 -0.48 -7.78
CA SER A 39 -19.18 0.69 -6.91
C SER A 39 -18.60 0.32 -5.54
N LEU A 40 -19.03 -0.81 -4.97
CA LEU A 40 -18.52 -1.32 -3.69
C LEU A 40 -17.05 -1.75 -3.78
N GLU A 41 -16.64 -2.44 -4.85
CA GLU A 41 -15.23 -2.84 -5.05
C GLU A 41 -14.32 -1.60 -5.19
N LEU A 42 -14.81 -0.56 -5.86
CA LEU A 42 -14.09 0.71 -5.98
C LEU A 42 -13.93 1.40 -4.62
N GLU A 43 -15.00 1.48 -3.83
CA GLU A 43 -14.97 2.05 -2.47
C GLU A 43 -13.98 1.29 -1.57
N LEU A 44 -14.01 -0.05 -1.61
CA LEU A 44 -13.06 -0.91 -0.87
C LEU A 44 -11.61 -0.68 -1.31
N SER A 45 -11.39 -0.53 -2.61
CA SER A 45 -10.07 -0.24 -3.17
C SER A 45 -9.55 1.12 -2.68
N ILE A 46 -10.40 2.15 -2.68
CA ILE A 46 -10.07 3.49 -2.17
C ILE A 46 -9.74 3.44 -0.67
N CYS A 47 -10.54 2.71 0.13
CA CYS A 47 -10.28 2.53 1.56
C CYS A 47 -8.91 1.88 1.80
N ARG A 48 -8.61 0.77 1.11
CA ARG A 48 -7.33 0.06 1.23
C ARG A 48 -6.13 0.92 0.78
N LEU A 49 -6.29 1.69 -0.29
CA LEU A 49 -5.27 2.63 -0.76
C LEU A 49 -5.01 3.74 0.27
N SER A 50 -6.07 4.25 0.89
CA SER A 50 -5.98 5.28 1.92
C SER A 50 -5.29 4.76 3.18
N GLU A 51 -5.60 3.53 3.60
CA GLU A 51 -4.90 2.86 4.71
C GLU A 51 -3.41 2.67 4.39
N ALA A 52 -3.08 2.20 3.19
CA ALA A 52 -1.70 2.03 2.75
C ALA A 52 -0.93 3.36 2.74
N ASP A 53 -1.55 4.44 2.25
CA ASP A 53 -0.96 5.79 2.26
C ASP A 53 -0.70 6.30 3.68
N MET A 54 -1.61 6.06 4.62
CA MET A 54 -1.41 6.39 6.04
C MET A 54 -0.22 5.65 6.65
N VAL A 55 -0.10 4.34 6.39
CA VAL A 55 1.02 3.52 6.87
C VAL A 55 2.33 4.03 6.27
N PHE A 56 2.36 4.29 4.96
CA PHE A 56 3.55 4.77 4.27
C PHE A 56 4.01 6.14 4.78
N LYS A 57 3.08 7.08 5.00
CA LYS A 57 3.38 8.39 5.60
C LYS A 57 3.98 8.26 6.99
N LYS A 58 3.44 7.37 7.82
CA LYS A 58 3.98 7.09 9.15
C LYS A 58 5.42 6.55 9.06
N GLU A 59 5.67 5.59 8.18
CA GLU A 59 6.98 4.99 7.99
C GLU A 59 8.02 6.00 7.47
N ILE A 60 7.64 6.91 6.56
CA ILE A 60 8.50 8.02 6.13
C ILE A 60 8.87 8.90 7.31
N VAL A 61 7.89 9.33 8.11
CA VAL A 61 8.14 10.20 9.28
C VAL A 61 9.06 9.51 10.27
N GLU A 62 8.82 8.23 10.59
CA GLU A 62 9.69 7.46 11.48
C GLU A 62 11.10 7.30 10.92
N THR A 63 11.25 7.01 9.63
CA THR A 63 12.55 6.85 8.98
C THR A 63 13.33 8.17 8.99
N LEU A 64 12.68 9.29 8.68
CA LEU A 64 13.29 10.61 8.77
C LEU A 64 13.67 10.97 10.20
N ARG A 65 12.85 10.61 11.19
CA ARG A 65 13.13 10.84 12.61
C ARG A 65 14.32 10.02 13.09
N ARG A 66 14.43 8.75 12.68
CA ARG A 66 15.60 7.90 12.94
C ARG A 66 16.86 8.47 12.29
N ARG A 67 16.78 8.97 11.06
CA ARG A 67 17.92 9.63 10.37
C ARG A 67 18.33 10.95 11.05
N ARG A 68 17.37 11.67 11.64
CA ARG A 68 17.61 12.96 12.32
C ARG A 68 18.00 12.81 13.79
N MET A 69 17.95 11.61 14.38
CA MET A 69 18.63 11.38 15.65
C MET A 69 20.13 11.61 15.42
N PRO A 70 20.77 12.60 16.09
CA PRO A 70 22.22 12.56 16.18
C PRO A 70 22.54 11.21 16.82
N LEU A 71 23.54 10.51 16.27
CA LEU A 71 24.21 9.46 17.01
C LEU A 71 24.50 10.07 18.38
N SER A 72 23.82 9.57 19.42
CA SER A 72 24.23 9.88 20.77
C SER A 72 25.68 9.45 20.82
N ASN A 73 26.59 10.42 20.95
CA ASN A 73 27.96 10.17 21.34
C ASN A 73 27.91 9.68 22.79
N GLU A 74 27.45 8.44 22.96
CA GLU A 74 27.93 7.57 24.02
C GLU A 74 29.12 6.83 23.42
N ASN A 75 30.22 7.56 23.26
CA ASN A 75 31.56 7.01 23.25
C ASN A 75 32.47 8.14 23.73
N GLU A 76 32.73 8.05 25.03
CA GLU A 76 33.99 8.27 25.70
C GLU A 76 35.16 8.74 24.81
N GLU A 77 35.87 9.73 25.35
CA GLU A 77 37.19 10.20 24.93
C GLU A 77 37.22 11.19 23.76
N GLU A 78 37.11 12.45 24.17
CA GLU A 78 37.83 13.59 23.64
C GLU A 78 39.29 13.26 23.28
N THR A 79 39.55 12.60 22.16
CA THR A 79 40.88 12.64 21.52
C THR A 79 40.92 13.82 20.58
N VAL A 80 41.13 15.00 21.15
CA VAL A 80 41.67 16.16 20.44
C VAL A 80 43.03 15.73 19.90
N THR A 81 43.11 15.42 18.61
CA THR A 81 44.41 15.26 17.94
C THR A 81 45.05 16.64 17.83
N HIS A 82 45.84 17.00 18.84
CA HIS A 82 46.83 18.08 18.74
C HIS A 82 47.94 17.60 17.80
N MET A 83 48.00 18.14 16.59
CA MET A 83 49.15 17.96 15.70
C MET A 83 50.18 19.02 16.07
N ASP A 84 51.17 18.64 16.88
CA ASP A 84 52.38 19.44 17.08
C ASP A 84 53.22 19.36 15.80
N PHE A 85 53.28 20.48 15.07
CA PHE A 85 54.30 20.70 14.06
C PHE A 85 55.55 21.24 14.75
N GLU A 86 56.36 20.36 15.34
CA GLU A 86 57.76 20.68 15.61
C GLU A 86 58.54 20.63 14.29
N GLU A 87 58.79 21.80 13.70
CA GLU A 87 59.82 21.96 12.68
C GLU A 87 61.20 21.84 13.34
N HIS A 88 61.75 20.63 13.35
CA HIS A 88 63.17 20.43 13.53
C HIS A 88 63.92 20.78 12.24
N LYS A 89 64.48 21.99 12.19
CA LYS A 89 65.92 22.30 11.93
C LYS A 89 66.13 23.63 11.20
#